data_AF-A0A8T0Z5R8-F1
#
_entry.id   AF-A0A8T0Z5R8-F1
#
_cell.length_a   1.000
_cell.length_b   1.000
_cell.length_c   1.000
_cell.angle_alpha   90.00
_cell.angle_beta   90.00
_cell.angle_gamma   90.00
#
_symmetry.space_group_name_H-M   'P 1'
#
loop_
_entity.id
_entity.type
_entity.pdbx_description
1 polymer ?
#
loop_
_entity_poly.entity_id
_entity_poly.type
_entity_poly.pdbx_seq_one_letter_code
_entity_poly.pdbx_strand_id
1 'polypeptide(L)' 'MGGPDDALSADGHVTVIERFLPFFGRSLTDVRFLVGDNCAVNKRLARLMGIPLAGCATIA' A
#
# COMPACT_ATOMS: atom_id res chain seq x y z
N MET A 1 0.71 2.24 18.45
CA MET A 1 1.85 2.03 17.53
C MET A 1 1.49 2.65 16.19
N GLY A 2 1.94 3.87 15.96
CA GLY A 2 1.64 4.69 14.78
C GLY A 2 2.57 5.88 14.79
N GLY A 3 3.87 5.58 14.65
CA GLY A 3 4.91 6.60 14.68
C GLY A 3 4.87 7.47 13.42
N PRO A 4 5.49 8.65 13.45
CA PRO A 4 5.60 9.52 12.27
C PRO A 4 6.27 8.80 11.08
N ASP A 5 7.12 7.82 11.32
CA ASP A 5 7.80 7.03 10.30
C ASP A 5 6.84 6.09 9.52
N ASP A 6 5.82 5.56 10.20
CA ASP A 6 4.76 4.76 9.57
C ASP A 6 3.89 5.62 8.62
N ALA A 7 3.82 6.93 8.90
CA ALA A 7 3.10 7.88 8.06
C ALA A 7 3.93 8.26 6.82
N LEU A 8 5.19 8.64 7.01
CA LEU A 8 6.08 9.02 5.92
C LEU A 8 6.31 7.86 4.93
N SER A 9 6.38 6.61 5.43
CA SER A 9 6.49 5.42 4.58
C SER A 9 5.25 5.20 3.70
N ALA A 10 4.03 5.27 4.25
CA ALA A 10 2.84 4.92 3.46
C ALA A 10 2.51 5.94 2.35
N ASP A 11 2.70 7.24 2.57
CA ASP A 11 2.47 8.26 1.53
C ASP A 11 3.50 8.15 0.39
N GLY A 12 4.77 7.88 0.74
CA GLY A 12 5.80 7.55 -0.22
C GLY A 12 5.46 6.30 -1.04
N HIS A 13 4.92 5.26 -0.39
CA HIS A 13 4.51 4.03 -1.06
C HIS A 13 3.37 4.26 -2.08
N VAL A 14 2.39 5.13 -1.79
CA VAL A 14 1.35 5.50 -2.77
C VAL A 14 2.00 6.08 -4.02
N THR A 15 2.92 7.04 -3.85
CA THR A 15 3.61 7.71 -4.97
C THR A 15 4.42 6.72 -5.80
N VAL A 16 5.10 5.77 -5.17
CA VAL A 16 5.86 4.73 -5.86
C VAL A 16 4.93 3.81 -6.66
N ILE A 17 3.84 3.34 -6.06
CA ILE A 17 2.86 2.46 -6.73
C ILE A 17 2.23 3.18 -7.93
N GLU A 18 1.81 4.43 -7.77
CA GLU A 18 1.22 5.24 -8.83
C GLU A 18 2.17 5.41 -10.03
N ARG A 19 3.48 5.60 -9.76
CA ARG A 19 4.50 5.68 -10.82
C ARG A 19 4.80 4.36 -11.49
N PHE A 20 4.59 3.24 -10.79
CA PHE A 20 4.97 1.91 -11.28
C PHE A 20 3.85 1.20 -12.06
N LEU A 21 2.59 1.46 -11.74
CA LEU A 21 1.44 0.85 -12.42
C LEU A 21 1.36 1.14 -13.94
N PRO A 22 1.75 2.33 -14.45
CA PRO A 22 1.76 2.61 -15.89
C PRO A 22 2.66 1.67 -16.70
N PHE A 23 3.72 1.11 -16.11
CA PHE A 23 4.55 0.11 -16.80
C PHE A 23 3.78 -1.18 -17.13
N PHE A 24 2.66 -1.42 -16.46
CA PHE A 24 1.75 -2.56 -16.70
C PHE A 24 0.45 -2.14 -17.42
N GLY A 25 0.34 -0.88 -17.88
CA GLY A 25 -0.90 -0.34 -18.44
C GLY A 25 -2.03 -0.26 -17.41
N ARG A 26 -1.70 -0.08 -16.13
CA ARG A 26 -2.64 0.02 -15.01
C ARG A 26 -2.52 1.38 -14.32
N SER A 27 -3.49 1.67 -13.48
CA SER A 27 -3.56 2.85 -12.62
C SER A 27 -4.05 2.46 -11.22
N LEU A 28 -4.02 3.41 -10.27
CA LEU A 28 -4.48 3.14 -8.91
C LEU A 28 -5.93 2.66 -8.84
N THR A 29 -6.79 3.04 -9.78
CA THR A 29 -8.20 2.60 -9.83
C THR A 29 -8.35 1.14 -10.21
N ASP A 30 -7.33 0.52 -10.81
CA ASP A 30 -7.30 -0.91 -11.13
C ASP A 30 -6.92 -1.77 -9.92
N VAL A 31 -6.40 -1.17 -8.84
CA VAL A 31 -6.00 -1.90 -7.64
C VAL A 31 -7.22 -2.22 -6.79
N ARG A 32 -7.49 -3.50 -6.53
CA ARG A 32 -8.70 -3.94 -5.83
C ARG A 32 -8.51 -4.25 -4.35
N PHE A 33 -7.32 -4.68 -3.95
CA PHE A 33 -6.94 -4.99 -2.57
C PHE A 33 -5.42 -4.98 -2.42
N LEU A 34 -4.95 -4.81 -1.19
CA LEU A 34 -3.52 -4.87 -0.84
C LEU A 34 -3.22 -6.17 -0.08
N VAL A 35 -2.00 -6.71 -0.25
CA VAL A 35 -1.43 -7.78 0.58
C VAL A 35 0.00 -7.38 0.90
N GLY A 36 0.45 -7.57 2.14
CA GLY A 36 1.85 -7.39 2.47
C GLY A 36 2.19 -7.63 3.93
N ASP A 37 3.48 -7.79 4.21
CA ASP A 37 4.05 -8.21 5.49
C ASP A 37 4.00 -7.14 6.60
N ASN A 38 4.30 -5.88 6.26
CA ASN A 38 4.29 -4.79 7.22
C ASN A 38 2.86 -4.27 7.47
N CYS A 39 2.17 -4.99 8.34
CA CYS A 39 0.75 -4.82 8.61
C CYS A 39 0.35 -3.40 9.06
N ALA A 40 1.22 -2.67 9.77
CA ALA A 40 0.94 -1.29 10.19
C ALA A 40 0.96 -0.31 9.01
N VAL A 41 2.03 -0.36 8.20
CA VAL A 41 2.19 0.48 7.00
C VAL A 41 1.14 0.13 5.95
N ASN A 42 0.90 -1.17 5.71
CA ASN A 42 -0.06 -1.63 4.70
C ASN A 42 -1.51 -1.32 5.08
N LYS A 43 -1.88 -1.31 6.37
CA LYS A 43 -3.19 -0.81 6.81
C LYS A 43 -3.37 0.67 6.46
N ARG A 44 -2.35 1.49 6.70
CA ARG A 44 -2.41 2.92 6.37
C ARG A 44 -2.44 3.14 4.86
N LEU A 45 -1.62 2.43 4.11
CA LEU A 45 -1.57 2.47 2.65
C LEU A 45 -2.90 2.08 2.01
N ALA A 46 -3.51 0.96 2.45
CA ALA A 46 -4.82 0.52 1.97
C ALA A 46 -5.91 1.58 2.23
N ARG A 47 -5.85 2.25 3.40
CA ARG A 47 -6.75 3.38 3.72
C ARG A 47 -6.54 4.58 2.80
N LEU A 48 -5.29 4.93 2.50
CA LEU A 48 -4.96 6.04 1.59
C LEU A 48 -5.44 5.76 0.15
N MET A 49 -5.32 4.51 -0.29
CA MET A 49 -5.75 4.06 -1.63
C MET A 49 -7.26 3.76 -1.71
N GLY A 50 -7.99 3.75 -0.60
CA GLY A 50 -9.43 3.45 -0.57
C GLY A 50 -9.78 1.98 -0.86
N ILE A 51 -8.87 1.05 -0.59
CA ILE A 51 -9.01 -0.38 -0.89
C ILE A 51 -8.89 -1.24 0.39
N PRO A 52 -9.46 -2.46 0.41
CA PRO A 52 -9.25 -3.39 1.53
C PRO A 52 -7.81 -3.92 1.57
N LEU A 53 -7.31 -4.16 2.78
CA LEU A 53 -6.13 -5.00 3.03
C LEU A 53 -6.59 -6.45 3.16
N ALA A 54 -6.32 -7.28 2.16
CA ALA A 54 -6.76 -8.67 2.12
C ALA A 54 -5.96 -9.59 3.06
N GLY A 55 -4.73 -9.23 3.40
CA GLY A 55 -3.95 -10.02 4.36
C GLY A 55 -2.62 -9.39 4.74
N CYS A 56 -2.17 -9.72 5.96
CA CYS A 56 -0.79 -9.53 6.37
C CYS A 56 -0.10 -10.87 6.37
N ALA A 57 0.74 -11.11 5.37
CA ALA A 57 1.48 -12.35 5.21
C ALA A 57 2.97 -12.02 5.23
N THR A 58 3.72 -12.69 6.10
CA THR A 58 5.19 -12.71 6.02
C THR A 58 5.55 -13.88 5.11
N ILE A 59 6.51 -13.69 4.20
CA ILE A 59 7.18 -14.85 3.60
C ILE A 59 8.13 -15.36 4.67
N ALA A 60 7.90 -16.59 5.14
CA ALA A 60 8.84 -17.34 5.96
C ALA A 60 9.79 -18.12 5.04
#